data_AF-A0A0B7C0U0-F1
#
_entry.id   AF-A0A0B7C0U0-F1
#
_cell.length_a   1.000
_cell.length_b   1.000
_cell.length_c   1.000
_cell.angle_alpha   90.00
_cell.angle_beta   90.00
_cell.angle_gamma   90.00
#
_symmetry.space_group_name_H-M   'P 1'
#
loop_
_entity.id
_entity.type
_entity.pdbx_description
1 polymer ?
#
loop_
_entity_poly.entity_id
_entity_poly.type
_entity_poly.pdbx_seq_one_letter_code
_entity_poly.pdbx_strand_id
1 'polypeptide(L)'
;LEEAIKNLSKKGFIESKNVLDEAEDVFQRVSDISNVHIIYRYARVLTEKAEMTHDAHQKHELLHHAKALMKKALELEPSQGISALHKWAGILLTKLGDLEKKH
;
A
#
# COMPACT_ATOMS: atom_id res chain seq x y z
N LEU A 1 -0.64 11.23 11.46
CA LEU A 1 -0.89 11.32 10.00
C LEU A 1 0.29 11.92 9.26
N GLU A 2 0.73 13.14 9.59
CA GLU A 2 1.85 13.81 8.90
C GLU A 2 3.15 13.01 8.91
N GLU A 3 3.52 12.42 10.05
CA GLU A 3 4.71 11.59 10.18
C GLU A 3 4.65 10.33 9.29
N ALA A 4 3.51 9.63 9.27
CA ALA A 4 3.30 8.48 8.39
C ALA A 4 3.43 8.88 6.91
N ILE A 5 2.86 10.03 6.52
CA ILE A 5 3.00 10.57 5.15
C ILE A 5 4.48 10.89 4.85
N LYS A 6 5.20 11.51 5.78
CA LYS A 6 6.62 11.85 5.63
C LYS A 6 7.48 10.60 5.42
N ASN A 7 7.26 9.55 6.23
CA ASN A 7 7.96 8.28 6.10
C ASN A 7 7.70 7.61 4.74
N LEU A 8 6.43 7.61 4.29
CA LEU A 8 6.02 7.03 3.00
C LEU A 8 6.26 7.94 1.79
N SER A 9 6.85 9.12 2.00
CA SER A 9 7.30 9.97 0.89
C SER A 9 8.74 9.64 0.47
N LYS A 10 9.44 8.80 1.23
CA LYS A 10 10.73 8.23 0.85
C LYS A 10 10.58 7.30 -0.37
N LYS A 11 11.57 7.32 -1.26
CA LYS A 11 11.54 6.61 -2.56
C LYS A 11 11.66 5.07 -2.45
N GLY A 12 12.27 4.56 -1.37
CA GLY A 12 12.49 3.14 -1.13
C GLY A 12 11.49 2.52 -0.15
N PHE A 13 11.58 1.20 0.03
CA PHE A 13 10.81 0.45 1.04
C PHE A 13 11.17 0.93 2.46
N ILE A 14 10.21 0.82 3.37
CA ILE A 14 10.41 0.98 4.80
C ILE A 14 10.87 -0.36 5.36
N GLU A 15 12.07 -0.38 5.93
CA GLU A 15 12.70 -1.60 6.44
C GLU A 15 12.29 -1.94 7.88
N SER A 16 11.51 -1.08 8.53
CA SER A 16 11.05 -1.27 9.90
C SER A 16 9.57 -1.68 9.95
N LYS A 17 9.31 -2.88 10.48
CA LYS A 17 7.95 -3.37 10.73
C LYS A 17 7.15 -2.44 11.64
N ASN A 18 7.75 -1.94 12.72
CA ASN A 18 7.08 -1.03 13.66
C ASN A 18 6.61 0.25 12.96
N VAL A 19 7.41 0.80 12.05
CA VAL A 19 7.02 2.00 11.29
C VAL A 19 5.84 1.72 10.35
N LEU A 20 5.78 0.51 9.78
CA LEU A 20 4.64 0.09 8.95
C LEU A 20 3.38 -0.17 9.79
N ASP A 21 3.52 -0.78 10.97
CA ASP A 21 2.41 -1.02 11.90
C ASP A 21 1.81 0.30 12.40
N GLU A 22 2.65 1.24 12.84
CA GLU A 22 2.21 2.58 13.25
C GLU A 22 1.54 3.35 12.09
N ALA A 23 2.08 3.21 10.87
CA ALA A 23 1.50 3.83 9.69
C ALA A 23 0.13 3.23 9.35
N GLU A 24 -0.02 1.90 9.40
CA GLU A 24 -1.30 1.22 9.20
C GLU A 24 -2.34 1.70 10.20
N ASP A 25 -2.03 1.72 11.50
CA ASP A 25 -2.94 2.21 12.54
C ASP A 25 -3.42 3.64 12.27
N VAL A 26 -2.52 4.49 11.76
CA VAL A 26 -2.85 5.86 11.36
C VAL A 26 -3.77 5.87 10.14
N PHE A 27 -3.46 5.11 9.09
CA PHE A 27 -4.25 5.10 7.86
C PHE A 27 -5.62 4.44 8.02
N GLN A 28 -5.71 3.38 8.81
CA GLN A 28 -6.95 2.71 9.13
C GLN A 28 -7.92 3.66 9.84
N ARG A 29 -7.43 4.51 10.75
CA ARG A 29 -8.27 5.53 11.42
C ARG A 29 -8.81 6.61 10.48
N VAL A 30 -8.22 6.77 9.31
CA VAL A 30 -8.62 7.78 8.31
C VAL A 30 -9.04 7.16 6.98
N SER A 31 -9.36 5.86 6.96
CA SER A 31 -9.69 5.12 5.73
C SER A 31 -10.93 5.63 5.02
N ASP A 32 -11.83 6.26 5.77
CA ASP A 32 -13.10 6.82 5.27
C ASP A 32 -12.89 8.14 4.53
N ILE A 33 -11.71 8.76 4.67
CA ILE A 33 -11.37 9.96 3.91
C ILE A 33 -11.08 9.57 2.47
N SER A 34 -11.91 10.06 1.55
CA SER A 34 -11.71 9.92 0.09
C SER A 34 -10.59 10.82 -0.42
N ASN A 35 -9.36 10.56 0.02
CA ASN A 35 -8.17 11.26 -0.41
C ASN A 35 -7.19 10.28 -1.07
N VAL A 36 -6.96 10.44 -2.38
CA VAL A 36 -6.07 9.58 -3.17
C VAL A 36 -4.68 9.41 -2.53
N HIS A 37 -4.13 10.47 -1.94
CA HIS A 37 -2.81 10.46 -1.30
C HIS A 37 -2.77 9.63 -0.01
N ILE A 38 -3.90 9.50 0.69
CA ILE A 38 -4.04 8.65 1.86
C ILE A 38 -4.20 7.20 1.40
N ILE A 39 -5.12 6.97 0.45
CA ILE A 39 -5.52 5.62 0.03
C ILE A 39 -4.36 4.85 -0.59
N TYR A 40 -3.61 5.43 -1.55
CA TYR A 40 -2.51 4.68 -2.16
C TYR A 40 -1.35 4.47 -1.18
N ARG A 41 -1.14 5.37 -0.23
CA ARG A 41 -0.12 5.21 0.83
C ARG A 41 -0.49 4.09 1.79
N TYR A 42 -1.79 3.94 2.08
CA TYR A 42 -2.26 2.79 2.83
C TYR A 42 -2.04 1.49 2.05
N ALA A 43 -2.40 1.45 0.77
CA ALA A 43 -2.11 0.30 -0.10
C ALA A 43 -0.62 -0.05 -0.13
N ARG A 44 0.25 0.96 -0.19
CA ARG A 44 1.71 0.80 -0.08
C ARG A 44 2.09 0.14 1.24
N VAL A 45 1.60 0.61 2.39
CA VAL A 45 1.91 0.00 3.71
C VAL A 45 1.59 -1.48 3.72
N LEU A 46 0.38 -1.85 3.28
CA LEU A 46 -0.02 -3.26 3.21
C LEU A 46 0.86 -4.09 2.26
N THR A 47 1.23 -3.52 1.11
CA THR A 47 2.15 -4.15 0.15
C THR A 47 3.53 -4.41 0.78
N GLU A 48 4.07 -3.45 1.52
CA GLU A 48 5.37 -3.59 2.19
C GLU A 48 5.28 -4.58 3.36
N LYS A 49 4.20 -4.57 4.14
CA LYS A 49 3.96 -5.56 5.21
C LYS A 49 3.88 -6.98 4.66
N ALA A 50 3.27 -7.16 3.49
CA ALA A 50 3.21 -8.46 2.83
C ALA A 50 4.62 -9.00 2.50
N GLU A 51 5.59 -8.15 2.18
CA GLU A 51 6.97 -8.59 1.94
C GLU A 51 7.70 -9.01 3.23
N MET A 52 7.28 -8.47 4.38
CA MET A 52 7.85 -8.79 5.69
C MET A 52 7.27 -10.05 6.34
N THR A 53 6.14 -10.56 5.84
CA THR A 53 5.52 -11.75 6.41
C THR A 53 6.01 -13.05 5.75
N HIS A 54 6.20 -14.06 6.59
CA HIS A 54 6.49 -15.43 6.19
C HIS A 54 5.23 -16.30 6.06
N ASP A 55 4.09 -15.80 6.53
CA ASP A 55 2.80 -16.48 6.44
C ASP A 55 2.17 -16.24 5.06
N ALA A 56 1.97 -17.32 4.29
CA ALA A 56 1.40 -17.25 2.95
C ALA A 56 -0.05 -16.76 2.93
N HIS A 57 -0.85 -17.14 3.93
CA HIS A 57 -2.23 -16.69 4.06
C HIS A 57 -2.27 -15.19 4.37
N GLN A 58 -1.48 -14.74 5.35
CA GLN A 58 -1.41 -13.32 5.69
C GLN A 58 -0.89 -12.49 4.51
N LYS A 59 0.10 -12.99 3.77
CA LYS A 59 0.60 -12.35 2.55
C LYS A 59 -0.51 -12.17 1.52
N HIS A 60 -1.32 -13.20 1.31
CA HIS A 60 -2.45 -13.15 0.39
C HIS A 60 -3.47 -12.08 0.83
N GLU A 61 -3.90 -12.10 2.09
CA GLU A 61 -4.85 -11.11 2.63
C GLU A 61 -4.35 -9.67 2.48
N LEU A 62 -3.09 -9.41 2.83
CA LEU A 62 -2.48 -8.09 2.74
C LEU A 62 -2.44 -7.58 1.29
N LEU A 63 -2.00 -8.40 0.34
CA LEU A 63 -1.90 -7.99 -1.06
C LEU A 63 -3.28 -7.78 -1.71
N HIS A 64 -4.28 -8.60 -1.37
CA HIS A 64 -5.64 -8.41 -1.87
C HIS A 64 -6.32 -7.17 -1.27
N HIS A 65 -6.09 -6.87 0.01
CA HIS A 65 -6.56 -5.64 0.62
C HIS A 65 -5.86 -4.41 -0.01
N ALA A 66 -4.54 -4.48 -0.23
CA ALA A 66 -3.80 -3.45 -0.95
C ALA A 66 -4.37 -3.22 -2.35
N LYS A 67 -4.77 -4.29 -3.06
CA LYS A 67 -5.38 -4.21 -4.40
C LYS A 67 -6.69 -3.44 -4.39
N ALA A 68 -7.55 -3.68 -3.41
CA ALA A 68 -8.82 -2.97 -3.26
C ALA A 68 -8.61 -1.47 -3.04
N LEU A 69 -7.69 -1.10 -2.14
CA LEU A 69 -7.32 0.30 -1.90
C LEU A 69 -6.69 0.93 -3.14
N MET A 70 -5.79 0.23 -3.83
CA MET A 70 -5.13 0.74 -5.03
C MET A 70 -6.13 1.02 -6.16
N LYS A 71 -7.11 0.14 -6.35
CA LYS A 71 -8.21 0.36 -7.31
C LYS A 71 -8.99 1.64 -6.98
N LYS A 72 -9.39 1.82 -5.71
CA LYS A 72 -10.07 3.04 -5.24
C LYS A 72 -9.21 4.29 -5.47
N ALA A 73 -7.90 4.20 -5.26
CA ALA A 73 -6.99 5.33 -5.48
C ALA A 73 -6.89 5.72 -6.96
N LEU A 74 -6.83 4.73 -7.87
CA LEU A 74 -6.83 4.96 -9.33
C LEU A 74 -8.14 5.59 -9.81
N GLU A 75 -9.28 5.21 -9.24
CA GLU A 75 -10.59 5.80 -9.55
C GLU A 75 -10.70 7.28 -9.12
N LEU A 76 -9.94 7.68 -8.09
CA LEU A 76 -9.90 9.05 -7.57
C LEU A 76 -8.73 9.88 -8.11
N GLU A 77 -7.97 9.34 -9.06
CA GLU A 77 -6.77 9.99 -9.58
C GLU A 77 -7.12 11.27 -10.36
N PRO A 78 -6.48 12.42 -10.05
CA PRO A 78 -6.68 13.64 -10.82
C PRO A 78 -6.08 13.50 -12.23
N SER A 79 -6.60 14.25 -13.20
CA SER A 79 -6.16 14.17 -14.61
C SER A 79 -4.67 14.43 -14.84
N GLN A 80 -4.00 15.16 -13.94
CA GLN A 80 -2.56 15.41 -13.95
C GLN A 80 -1.72 14.16 -13.60
N GLY A 81 -2.37 13.10 -13.08
CA GLY A 81 -1.74 11.87 -12.64
C GLY A 81 -0.95 12.01 -11.33
N ILE A 82 -0.68 10.87 -10.70
CA ILE A 82 0.16 10.76 -9.50
C ILE A 82 1.20 9.68 -9.77
N SER A 83 2.41 10.07 -10.18
CA SER A 83 3.49 9.10 -10.52
C SER A 83 3.75 8.06 -9.41
N ALA A 84 3.67 8.46 -8.14
CA ALA A 84 3.84 7.54 -7.01
C ALA A 84 2.72 6.48 -6.93
N LEU A 85 1.48 6.82 -7.27
CA LEU A 85 0.35 5.90 -7.31
C LEU A 85 0.62 4.78 -8.32
N HIS A 86 0.93 5.13 -9.56
CA HIS A 86 1.22 4.14 -10.61
C HIS A 86 2.46 3.29 -10.32
N LYS A 87 3.51 3.89 -9.74
CA LYS A 87 4.69 3.13 -9.31
C LYS A 87 4.29 2.02 -8.33
N TRP A 88 3.52 2.36 -7.30
CA TRP A 88 3.12 1.39 -6.29
C TRP A 88 2.07 0.41 -6.80
N ALA A 89 1.19 0.82 -7.71
CA ALA A 89 0.28 -0.08 -8.41
C ALA A 89 1.06 -1.15 -9.20
N GLY A 90 2.10 -0.75 -9.93
CA GLY A 90 2.98 -1.69 -10.65
C GLY A 90 3.67 -2.68 -9.72
N ILE A 91 4.28 -2.20 -8.64
CA ILE A 91 4.92 -3.06 -7.63
C ILE A 91 3.93 -4.07 -7.06
N LEU A 92 2.75 -3.61 -6.61
CA LEU A 92 1.71 -4.46 -6.05
C LEU A 92 1.24 -5.54 -7.04
N LEU A 93 0.99 -5.15 -8.30
CA LEU A 93 0.56 -6.10 -9.34
C LEU A 93 1.64 -7.14 -9.66
N THR A 94 2.93 -6.76 -9.65
CA THR A 94 4.03 -7.73 -9.76
C THR A 94 3.99 -8.72 -8.60
N LYS A 95 3.82 -8.26 -7.35
CA LYS A 95 3.77 -9.13 -6.17
C LYS A 95 2.58 -10.09 -6.19
N LEU A 96 1.40 -9.61 -6.59
CA LEU A 96 0.22 -10.46 -6.77
C LEU A 96 0.46 -11.52 -7.85
N GLY A 97 1.01 -11.12 -9.01
CA GLY A 97 1.34 -12.07 -10.07
C GLY A 97 2.35 -13.14 -9.63
N ASP A 98 3.33 -12.77 -8.80
CA ASP A 98 4.30 -13.72 -8.23
C ASP A 98 3.66 -14.66 -7.20
N LEU A 99 2.65 -14.20 -6.46
CA LEU A 99 1.88 -15.02 -5.52
C LEU A 99 0.97 -16.00 -6.25
N GLU A 100 0.24 -15.53 -7.26
CA GLU A 100 -0.71 -16.33 -8.05
C GLU A 100 -0.02 -17.40 -8.89
N LYS A 101 1.19 -17.14 -9.42
CA LYS A 101 2.00 -18.14 -10.16
C LYS A 101 2.54 -19.28 -9.30
N LYS A 102 2.55 -19.14 -7.97
CA LYS A 102 3.05 -20.17 -7.04
C LYS A 102 1.98 -21.15 -6.59
N HIS A 103 0.74 -20.96 -7.02
CA HIS A 103 -0.40 -21.85 -6.84
C HIS A 103 -0.79 -22.49 -8.17
#